data_AF-A0A7X7L9H6-F1
#
_entry.id   AF-A0A7X7L9H6-F1
#
_cell.length_a   1.000
_cell.length_b   1.000
_cell.length_c   1.000
_cell.angle_alpha   90.00
_cell.angle_beta   90.00
_cell.angle_gamma   90.00
#
_symmetry.space_group_name_H-M   'P 1'
#
loop_
_entity.id
_entity.type
_entity.pdbx_description
1 polymer ?
#
loop_
_entity_poly.entity_id
_entity_poly.type
_entity_poly.pdbx_seq_one_letter_code
_entity_poly.pdbx_strand_id
1 'polypeptide(L)'
;MKTLIIGTTAIILLGCAREHGGVVNASADVTRHGDEVFIGSARPWSLENKGNSVVGAYAAAMQSVGEDYTYAELMGLSATAFRYQLHEEWCPSSPHSCVGFSTCSRCSAALPFHVTGMSANRDDTGGVARIRATVKASIDRGMPVPYGSEENGLIVGYRADGDEWLCVHPYHFSAGRFVETNWPWGIAIIGEPLASPPGRDALFADSLRCAVEMFETNKIGAYFCGRTAWEQWIAVLTNDAGFASFAKNLRGTMQGNFWIYDSLVDARKAAVAYLENHSSHVAQPARGHVLNALAAYQREVAILTNECPAEIAPPPWKLKKGEQWTAEQRHTQAAVLEQAFVCETNAIANIKQVLTDL
;
A
#
# COMPACT_ATOMS: atom_id res chain seq x y z
N MET A 1 -13.40 -7.26 -61.17
CA MET A 1 -12.65 -6.60 -60.08
C MET A 1 -13.66 -6.23 -59.01
N LYS A 2 -13.59 -6.92 -57.87
CA LYS A 2 -14.47 -6.76 -56.70
C LYS A 2 -13.93 -5.61 -55.86
N THR A 3 -14.76 -4.62 -55.53
CA THR A 3 -14.46 -3.64 -54.49
C THR A 3 -15.49 -3.81 -53.37
N LEU A 4 -14.98 -4.25 -52.23
CA LEU A 4 -15.68 -4.63 -51.03
C LEU A 4 -15.88 -3.38 -50.16
N ILE A 5 -17.13 -3.12 -49.77
CA ILE A 5 -17.49 -2.13 -48.76
C ILE A 5 -17.36 -2.82 -47.39
N ILE A 6 -16.47 -2.33 -46.52
CA ILE A 6 -16.38 -2.78 -45.13
C ILE A 6 -16.94 -1.66 -44.26
N GLY A 7 -18.10 -1.91 -43.66
CA GLY A 7 -18.70 -1.08 -42.63
C GLY A 7 -18.02 -1.37 -41.28
N THR A 8 -17.65 -0.30 -40.57
CA THR A 8 -17.07 -0.36 -39.23
C THR A 8 -18.19 -0.40 -38.19
N THR A 9 -18.39 -1.54 -37.54
CA THR A 9 -19.28 -1.68 -36.38
C THR A 9 -18.53 -1.25 -35.13
N ALA A 10 -18.97 -0.16 -34.50
CA ALA A 10 -18.51 0.26 -33.18
C ALA A 10 -19.13 -0.67 -32.11
N ILE A 11 -18.28 -1.37 -31.37
CA ILE A 11 -18.68 -2.11 -30.17
C ILE A 11 -18.68 -1.11 -29.01
N ILE A 12 -19.87 -0.72 -28.57
CA ILE A 12 -20.08 -0.02 -27.30
C ILE A 12 -19.95 -1.06 -26.19
N LEU A 13 -18.84 -1.02 -25.45
CA LEU A 13 -18.69 -1.71 -24.17
C LEU A 13 -19.50 -0.95 -23.11
N LEU A 14 -20.78 -1.30 -22.97
CA LEU A 14 -21.57 -0.96 -21.79
C LEU A 14 -21.03 -1.78 -20.61
N GLY A 15 -20.22 -1.14 -19.78
CA GLY A 15 -19.89 -1.66 -18.45
C GLY A 15 -21.16 -1.71 -17.61
N CYS A 16 -21.67 -2.91 -17.34
CA CYS A 16 -22.67 -3.11 -16.30
C CYS A 16 -22.03 -2.85 -14.94
N ALA A 17 -22.28 -1.67 -14.37
CA ALA A 17 -22.12 -1.45 -12.95
C ALA A 17 -23.02 -2.46 -12.21
N ARG A 18 -22.42 -3.38 -11.45
CA ARG A 18 -23.17 -4.21 -10.50
C ARG A 18 -23.62 -3.31 -9.36
N GLU A 19 -24.93 -3.14 -9.19
CA GLU A 19 -25.48 -2.66 -7.93
C GLU A 19 -25.13 -3.67 -6.83
N HIS A 20 -24.17 -3.34 -5.99
CA HIS A 20 -23.73 -4.16 -4.85
C HIS A 20 -24.74 -4.05 -3.70
N GLY A 21 -25.87 -4.76 -3.84
CA GLY A 21 -26.92 -4.87 -2.82
C GLY A 21 -27.09 -6.26 -2.21
N GLY A 22 -26.25 -7.24 -2.58
CA GLY A 22 -26.30 -8.59 -2.02
C GLY A 22 -25.01 -8.94 -1.30
N VAL A 23 -25.11 -9.28 -0.01
CA VAL A 23 -24.01 -9.91 0.74
C VAL A 23 -23.76 -11.27 0.09
N VAL A 24 -22.80 -11.34 -0.81
CA VAL A 24 -22.27 -12.63 -1.30
C VAL A 24 -21.50 -13.22 -0.13
N ASN A 25 -21.71 -14.50 0.19
CA ASN A 25 -20.84 -15.23 1.11
C ASN A 25 -19.46 -15.39 0.44
N ALA A 26 -18.65 -14.34 0.49
CA ALA A 26 -17.32 -14.31 -0.09
C ALA A 26 -16.40 -15.24 0.70
N SER A 27 -16.15 -16.41 0.11
CA SER A 27 -15.20 -17.40 0.57
C SER A 27 -14.59 -18.06 -0.65
N ALA A 28 -13.29 -18.34 -0.59
CA ALA A 28 -12.59 -19.02 -1.68
C ALA A 28 -12.75 -20.53 -1.57
N ASP A 29 -12.67 -21.22 -2.71
CA ASP A 29 -12.63 -22.68 -2.73
C ASP A 29 -11.38 -23.21 -2.02
N VAL A 30 -11.60 -24.11 -1.05
CA VAL A 30 -10.54 -24.77 -0.30
C VAL A 30 -10.19 -26.09 -0.97
N THR A 31 -8.94 -26.20 -1.42
CA THR A 31 -8.37 -27.44 -1.96
C THR A 31 -7.75 -28.25 -0.83
N ARG A 32 -8.02 -29.57 -0.83
CA ARG A 32 -7.41 -30.54 0.08
C ARG A 32 -6.65 -31.57 -0.75
N HIS A 33 -5.35 -31.69 -0.51
CA HIS A 33 -4.50 -32.62 -1.24
C HIS A 33 -3.43 -33.21 -0.32
N GLY A 34 -3.59 -34.49 0.03
CA GLY A 34 -2.75 -35.12 1.05
C GLY A 34 -2.97 -34.46 2.42
N ASP A 35 -1.89 -34.03 3.04
CA ASP A 35 -1.89 -33.27 4.30
C ASP A 35 -2.01 -31.76 4.10
N GLU A 36 -2.01 -31.26 2.87
CA GLU A 36 -2.16 -29.83 2.57
C GLU A 36 -3.63 -29.43 2.44
N VAL A 37 -3.98 -28.30 3.06
CA VAL A 37 -5.26 -27.60 2.93
C VAL A 37 -4.97 -26.16 2.55
N PHE A 38 -5.46 -25.70 1.39
CA PHE A 38 -5.10 -24.36 0.90
C PHE A 38 -6.15 -23.73 -0.01
N ILE A 39 -6.06 -22.41 -0.14
CA ILE A 39 -6.87 -21.57 -1.02
C ILE A 39 -6.13 -21.39 -2.35
N GLY A 40 -6.65 -22.00 -3.42
CA GLY A 40 -5.97 -22.05 -4.73
C GLY A 40 -6.04 -20.76 -5.55
N SER A 41 -7.00 -19.88 -5.23
CA SER A 41 -7.20 -18.59 -5.89
C SER A 41 -6.17 -17.54 -5.47
N ALA A 42 -5.49 -17.73 -4.33
CA ALA A 42 -4.50 -16.78 -3.84
C ALA A 42 -3.29 -16.71 -4.77
N ARG A 43 -2.92 -15.49 -5.18
CA ARG A 43 -1.81 -15.23 -6.09
C ARG A 43 -0.68 -14.50 -5.35
N PRO A 44 0.60 -14.89 -5.59
CA PRO A 44 1.71 -14.09 -5.13
C PRO A 44 1.72 -12.73 -5.83
N TRP A 45 2.39 -11.75 -5.21
CA TRP A 45 2.65 -10.43 -5.80
C TRP A 45 4.10 -10.05 -5.54
N SER A 46 4.65 -9.09 -6.28
CA SER A 46 5.97 -8.50 -6.02
C SER A 46 5.81 -7.10 -5.42
N LEU A 47 6.85 -6.59 -4.75
CA LEU A 47 6.87 -5.17 -4.34
C LEU A 47 6.88 -4.21 -5.53
N GLU A 48 7.37 -4.63 -6.69
CA GLU A 48 7.29 -3.82 -7.92
C GLU A 48 5.84 -3.54 -8.34
N ASN A 49 4.93 -4.49 -8.08
CA ASN A 49 3.52 -4.37 -8.44
C ASN A 49 2.64 -3.81 -7.31
N LYS A 50 3.04 -4.04 -6.05
CA LYS A 50 2.33 -3.58 -4.85
C LYS A 50 3.37 -3.21 -3.79
N GLY A 51 3.87 -1.96 -3.84
CA GLY A 51 5.00 -1.51 -3.03
C GLY A 51 4.75 -1.56 -1.52
N ASN A 52 3.51 -1.32 -1.09
CA ASN A 52 3.10 -1.44 0.30
C ASN A 52 2.63 -2.87 0.60
N SER A 53 3.45 -3.66 1.28
CA SER A 53 3.15 -5.08 1.57
C SER A 53 1.93 -5.27 2.46
N VAL A 54 1.65 -4.34 3.40
CA VAL A 54 0.47 -4.41 4.28
C VAL A 54 -0.81 -4.35 3.45
N VAL A 55 -0.94 -3.32 2.61
CA VAL A 55 -2.11 -3.15 1.73
C VAL A 55 -2.12 -4.22 0.64
N GLY A 56 -0.95 -4.62 0.15
CA GLY A 56 -0.78 -5.71 -0.81
C GLY A 56 -1.34 -7.05 -0.31
N ALA A 57 -1.10 -7.38 0.96
CA ALA A 57 -1.63 -8.58 1.59
C ALA A 57 -3.15 -8.54 1.74
N TYR A 58 -3.73 -7.40 2.16
CA TYR A 58 -5.19 -7.24 2.21
C TYR A 58 -5.83 -7.31 0.82
N ALA A 59 -5.26 -6.65 -0.18
CA ALA A 59 -5.74 -6.72 -1.56
C ALA A 59 -5.70 -8.17 -2.09
N ALA A 60 -4.59 -8.88 -1.84
CA ALA A 60 -4.48 -10.29 -2.22
C ALA A 60 -5.52 -11.17 -1.50
N ALA A 61 -5.78 -10.91 -0.21
CA ALA A 61 -6.80 -11.62 0.55
C ALA A 61 -8.21 -11.43 -0.06
N MET A 62 -8.61 -10.18 -0.31
CA MET A 62 -9.91 -9.84 -0.89
C MET A 62 -10.09 -10.42 -2.29
N GLN A 63 -9.08 -10.27 -3.15
CA GLN A 63 -9.11 -10.83 -4.49
C GLN A 63 -9.21 -12.37 -4.48
N SER A 64 -8.61 -13.03 -3.48
CA SER A 64 -8.69 -14.49 -3.35
C SER A 64 -10.10 -14.99 -3.07
N VAL A 65 -10.91 -14.20 -2.35
CA VAL A 65 -12.29 -14.54 -1.99
C VAL A 65 -13.33 -13.97 -2.96
N GLY A 66 -12.88 -13.41 -4.09
CA GLY A 66 -13.74 -12.91 -5.16
C GLY A 66 -14.23 -11.48 -4.98
N GLU A 67 -13.69 -10.75 -4.01
CA GLU A 67 -13.98 -9.33 -3.80
C GLU A 67 -13.16 -8.44 -4.74
N ASP A 68 -13.77 -7.34 -5.20
CA ASP A 68 -13.18 -6.42 -6.19
C ASP A 68 -12.38 -5.27 -5.55
N TYR A 69 -11.68 -5.57 -4.45
CA TYR A 69 -10.77 -4.61 -3.82
C TYR A 69 -9.39 -4.70 -4.47
N THR A 70 -9.14 -3.75 -5.37
CA THR A 70 -7.81 -3.60 -5.97
C THR A 70 -6.79 -3.03 -4.98
N TYR A 71 -5.51 -3.15 -5.30
CA TYR A 71 -4.44 -2.54 -4.50
C TYR A 71 -4.59 -1.02 -4.40
N ALA A 72 -4.79 -0.34 -5.53
CA ALA A 72 -4.99 1.11 -5.56
C ALA A 72 -6.23 1.55 -4.78
N GLU A 73 -7.32 0.77 -4.86
CA GLU A 73 -8.54 1.02 -4.09
C GLU A 73 -8.27 1.00 -2.58
N LEU A 74 -7.62 -0.05 -2.07
CA LEU A 74 -7.32 -0.15 -0.65
C LEU A 74 -6.26 0.86 -0.19
N MET A 75 -5.28 1.17 -1.05
CA MET A 75 -4.33 2.26 -0.79
C MET A 75 -5.08 3.58 -0.61
N GLY A 76 -6.04 3.88 -1.48
CA GLY A 76 -6.88 5.06 -1.41
C GLY A 76 -7.79 5.10 -0.19
N LEU A 77 -8.65 4.09 -0.01
CA LEU A 77 -9.63 4.03 1.09
C LEU A 77 -8.97 4.06 2.48
N SER A 78 -7.76 3.50 2.62
CA SER A 78 -6.99 3.55 3.87
C SER A 78 -6.23 4.86 4.09
N ALA A 79 -6.28 5.79 3.12
CA ALA A 79 -5.44 6.97 2.99
C ALA A 79 -3.93 6.71 2.84
N THR A 80 -3.50 5.45 2.71
CA THR A 80 -2.09 5.10 2.47
C THR A 80 -1.55 5.68 1.17
N ALA A 81 -2.39 5.81 0.14
CA ALA A 81 -2.04 6.44 -1.14
C ALA A 81 -1.59 7.90 -1.00
N PHE A 82 -2.10 8.61 0.01
CA PHE A 82 -1.76 10.01 0.28
C PHE A 82 -0.64 10.14 1.33
N ARG A 83 -0.23 9.02 1.92
CA ARG A 83 0.70 9.03 3.05
C ARG A 83 2.11 9.34 2.64
N TYR A 84 2.72 10.22 3.43
CA TYR A 84 4.14 10.46 3.40
C TYR A 84 4.64 10.80 4.81
N GLN A 85 5.69 10.11 5.22
CA GLN A 85 6.34 10.31 6.52
C GLN A 85 7.79 9.85 6.47
N LEU A 86 8.57 10.40 7.39
CA LEU A 86 10.02 10.21 7.46
C LEU A 86 10.45 9.98 8.91
N HIS A 87 11.01 8.82 9.22
CA HIS A 87 11.68 8.61 10.51
C HIS A 87 12.92 9.53 10.61
N GLU A 88 13.20 10.07 11.80
CA GLU A 88 14.32 10.98 12.05
C GLU A 88 15.69 10.46 11.59
N GLU A 89 15.86 9.14 11.58
CA GLU A 89 17.11 8.47 11.17
C GLU A 89 17.03 7.85 9.77
N TRP A 90 15.98 8.14 9.00
CA TRP A 90 15.66 7.50 7.71
C TRP A 90 15.62 5.98 7.82
N CYS A 91 14.85 5.48 8.79
CA CYS A 91 14.62 4.05 8.92
C CYS A 91 13.95 3.50 7.64
N PRO A 92 14.45 2.42 7.02
CA PRO A 92 13.84 1.81 5.84
C PRO A 92 12.37 1.39 6.03
N SER A 93 11.95 1.10 7.26
CA SER A 93 10.57 0.77 7.59
C SER A 93 9.65 1.99 7.71
N SER A 94 10.15 3.22 7.55
CA SER A 94 9.35 4.45 7.64
C SER A 94 8.07 4.42 6.79
N PRO A 95 8.08 3.86 5.57
CA PRO A 95 6.88 3.77 4.75
C PRO A 95 5.86 2.72 5.22
N HIS A 96 6.23 1.79 6.10
CA HIS A 96 5.35 0.71 6.54
C HIS A 96 4.05 1.27 7.19
N SER A 97 2.88 0.76 6.79
CA SER A 97 1.57 1.35 7.15
C SER A 97 1.22 1.25 8.63
N CYS A 98 1.95 0.46 9.41
CA CYS A 98 1.69 0.24 10.84
C CYS A 98 2.47 1.19 11.78
N VAL A 99 3.39 2.02 11.25
CA VAL A 99 4.25 2.89 12.08
C VAL A 99 3.98 4.39 11.85
N GLY A 100 4.35 5.24 12.80
CA GLY A 100 4.13 6.69 12.71
C GLY A 100 2.64 7.04 12.60
N PHE A 101 2.26 7.78 11.56
CA PHE A 101 0.87 7.99 11.17
C PHE A 101 0.32 6.67 10.60
N SER A 102 -0.26 5.83 11.45
CA SER A 102 -0.68 4.48 11.06
C SER A 102 -1.94 4.50 10.19
N THR A 103 -1.85 3.91 9.01
CA THR A 103 -2.99 3.68 8.09
C THR A 103 -3.42 2.21 8.04
N CYS A 104 -2.70 1.32 8.74
CA CYS A 104 -3.02 -0.12 8.75
C CYS A 104 -4.43 -0.41 9.28
N SER A 105 -4.83 0.23 10.38
CA SER A 105 -6.17 0.04 10.96
C SER A 105 -7.27 0.57 10.04
N ARG A 106 -7.01 1.66 9.32
CA ARG A 106 -7.91 2.20 8.29
C ARG A 106 -8.06 1.23 7.12
N CYS A 107 -6.99 0.55 6.71
CA CYS A 107 -7.06 -0.49 5.69
C CYS A 107 -7.98 -1.64 6.12
N SER A 108 -7.89 -2.11 7.37
CA SER A 108 -8.81 -3.13 7.88
C SER A 108 -10.25 -2.62 8.01
N ALA A 109 -10.45 -1.37 8.41
CA ALA A 109 -11.78 -0.77 8.60
C ALA A 109 -12.51 -0.48 7.28
N ALA A 110 -11.79 -0.39 6.16
CA ALA A 110 -12.36 -0.21 4.83
C ALA A 110 -12.95 -1.51 4.23
N LEU A 111 -12.68 -2.67 4.83
CA LEU A 111 -13.15 -3.96 4.35
C LEU A 111 -14.60 -4.22 4.77
N PRO A 112 -15.37 -5.01 3.99
CA PRO A 112 -16.73 -5.36 4.33
C PRO A 112 -16.81 -6.52 5.36
N PHE A 113 -15.76 -6.75 6.14
CA PHE A 113 -15.62 -7.85 7.10
C PHE A 113 -15.18 -7.34 8.46
N HIS A 114 -15.52 -8.08 9.52
CA HIS A 114 -14.84 -7.91 10.81
C HIS A 114 -13.38 -8.33 10.68
N VAL A 115 -12.44 -7.48 11.08
CA VAL A 115 -11.01 -7.83 11.08
C VAL A 115 -10.47 -7.74 12.50
N THR A 116 -9.87 -8.82 12.98
CA THR A 116 -9.28 -8.90 14.33
C THR A 116 -7.79 -9.15 14.25
N GLY A 117 -6.99 -8.26 14.85
CA GLY A 117 -5.56 -8.47 15.03
C GLY A 117 -5.27 -9.47 16.14
N MET A 118 -4.35 -10.40 15.91
CA MET A 118 -3.84 -11.32 16.92
C MET A 118 -2.32 -11.35 16.90
N SER A 119 -1.70 -11.43 18.06
CA SER A 119 -0.26 -11.68 18.21
C SER A 119 0.00 -12.49 19.47
N ALA A 120 1.09 -13.24 19.46
CA ALA A 120 1.61 -13.92 20.64
C ALA A 120 3.12 -13.98 20.53
N ASN A 121 3.81 -13.90 21.67
CA ASN A 121 5.23 -14.26 21.70
C ASN A 121 5.36 -15.75 21.33
N ARG A 122 6.43 -16.11 20.60
CA ARG A 122 6.71 -17.50 20.22
C ARG A 122 6.81 -18.44 21.43
N ASP A 123 7.23 -17.91 22.59
CA ASP A 123 7.38 -18.68 23.82
C ASP A 123 6.05 -18.84 24.60
N ASP A 124 4.99 -18.09 24.24
CA ASP A 124 3.64 -18.31 24.76
C ASP A 124 2.98 -19.47 24.00
N THR A 125 3.26 -20.70 24.45
CA THR A 125 2.72 -21.91 23.82
C THR A 125 1.19 -21.91 23.74
N GLY A 126 0.51 -21.30 24.72
CA GLY A 126 -0.95 -21.17 24.71
C GLY A 126 -1.44 -20.19 23.65
N GLY A 127 -0.79 -19.03 23.53
CA GLY A 127 -1.05 -18.05 22.49
C GLY A 127 -0.77 -18.57 21.08
N VAL A 128 0.36 -19.26 20.90
CA VAL A 128 0.74 -19.93 19.65
C VAL A 128 -0.32 -20.96 19.24
N ALA A 129 -0.71 -21.84 20.16
CA ALA A 129 -1.73 -22.86 19.88
C ALA A 129 -3.08 -22.24 19.50
N ARG A 130 -3.51 -21.18 20.20
CA ARG A 130 -4.74 -20.43 19.85
C ARG A 130 -4.65 -19.83 18.45
N ILE A 131 -3.55 -19.14 18.13
CA ILE A 131 -3.35 -18.53 16.82
C ILE A 131 -3.37 -19.58 15.71
N ARG A 132 -2.67 -20.71 15.88
CA ARG A 132 -2.69 -21.81 14.91
C ARG A 132 -4.10 -22.35 14.68
N ALA A 133 -4.85 -22.60 15.75
CA ALA A 133 -6.23 -23.05 15.64
C ALA A 133 -7.13 -22.04 14.91
N THR A 134 -6.97 -20.74 15.19
CA THR A 134 -7.74 -19.69 14.52
C THR A 134 -7.38 -19.55 13.04
N VAL A 135 -6.08 -19.61 12.69
CA VAL A 135 -5.62 -19.62 11.29
C VAL A 135 -6.19 -20.82 10.56
N LYS A 136 -6.07 -22.02 11.13
CA LYS A 136 -6.62 -23.26 10.56
C LYS A 136 -8.12 -23.12 10.29
N ALA A 137 -8.89 -22.63 11.27
CA ALA A 137 -10.31 -22.39 11.13
C ALA A 137 -10.63 -21.37 10.03
N SER A 138 -9.83 -20.31 9.87
CA SER A 138 -9.98 -19.32 8.79
C SER A 138 -9.73 -19.90 7.41
N ILE A 139 -8.68 -20.72 7.26
CA ILE A 139 -8.39 -21.40 5.99
C ILE A 139 -9.49 -22.41 5.66
N ASP A 140 -9.97 -23.18 6.64
CA ASP A 140 -11.03 -24.19 6.42
C ASP A 140 -12.35 -23.58 5.90
N ARG A 141 -12.61 -22.30 6.19
CA ARG A 141 -13.74 -21.51 5.67
C ARG A 141 -13.41 -20.68 4.43
N GLY A 142 -12.26 -20.91 3.79
CA GLY A 142 -11.88 -20.26 2.54
C GLY A 142 -11.44 -18.81 2.69
N MET A 143 -10.98 -18.39 3.87
CA MET A 143 -10.54 -17.01 4.13
C MET A 143 -9.03 -16.97 4.46
N PRO A 144 -8.20 -16.36 3.59
CA PRO A 144 -6.77 -16.26 3.84
C PRO A 144 -6.47 -15.23 4.94
N VAL A 145 -5.29 -15.32 5.55
CA VAL A 145 -4.92 -14.56 6.76
C VAL A 145 -3.68 -13.70 6.48
N PRO A 146 -3.81 -12.37 6.38
CA PRO A 146 -2.64 -11.49 6.33
C PRO A 146 -1.78 -11.63 7.58
N TYR A 147 -0.46 -11.63 7.42
CA TYR A 147 0.49 -11.69 8.53
C TYR A 147 1.59 -10.65 8.39
N GLY A 148 2.09 -10.19 9.53
CA GLY A 148 3.19 -9.24 9.63
C GLY A 148 4.54 -9.92 9.82
N SER A 149 5.50 -9.55 8.98
CA SER A 149 6.93 -9.84 9.14
C SER A 149 7.73 -8.62 8.67
N GLU A 150 8.99 -8.77 8.25
CA GLU A 150 9.76 -7.66 7.66
C GLU A 150 9.00 -6.99 6.52
N GLU A 151 8.33 -7.79 5.68
CA GLU A 151 7.21 -7.37 4.86
C GLU A 151 5.98 -8.21 5.21
N ASN A 152 4.79 -7.70 4.92
CA ASN A 152 3.58 -8.47 5.14
C ASN A 152 3.35 -9.50 4.03
N GLY A 153 2.92 -10.69 4.44
CA GLY A 153 2.51 -11.76 3.55
C GLY A 153 1.08 -12.21 3.79
N LEU A 154 0.71 -13.30 3.13
CA LEU A 154 -0.61 -13.92 3.25
C LEU A 154 -0.48 -15.41 3.53
N ILE A 155 -1.04 -15.88 4.65
CA ILE A 155 -1.23 -17.31 4.91
C ILE A 155 -2.43 -17.75 4.08
N VAL A 156 -2.21 -18.74 3.22
CA VAL A 156 -3.20 -19.23 2.26
C VAL A 156 -3.54 -20.70 2.47
N GLY A 157 -2.86 -21.35 3.40
CA GLY A 157 -3.08 -22.76 3.70
C GLY A 157 -2.30 -23.24 4.91
N TYR A 158 -2.44 -24.52 5.20
CA TYR A 158 -1.66 -25.22 6.21
C TYR A 158 -1.40 -26.66 5.80
N ARG A 159 -0.43 -27.29 6.48
CA ARG A 159 -0.23 -28.74 6.51
C ARG A 159 0.14 -29.18 7.94
N ALA A 160 0.37 -30.48 8.14
CA ALA A 160 0.64 -31.04 9.47
C ALA A 160 -0.37 -30.57 10.53
N ASP A 161 -1.66 -30.64 10.20
CA ASP A 161 -2.79 -30.21 11.05
C ASP A 161 -2.71 -28.77 11.60
N GLY A 162 -2.03 -27.85 10.88
CA GLY A 162 -1.93 -26.45 11.26
C GLY A 162 -0.59 -26.05 11.89
N ASP A 163 0.34 -26.99 12.04
CA ASP A 163 1.69 -26.73 12.56
C ASP A 163 2.60 -26.05 11.54
N GLU A 164 2.31 -26.20 10.25
CA GLU A 164 3.05 -25.55 9.17
C GLU A 164 2.10 -24.73 8.31
N TRP A 165 2.44 -23.46 8.08
CA TRP A 165 1.61 -22.54 7.30
C TRP A 165 2.14 -22.42 5.89
N LEU A 166 1.22 -22.52 4.93
CA LEU A 166 1.50 -22.29 3.52
C LEU A 166 1.21 -20.81 3.21
N CYS A 167 2.22 -20.09 2.75
CA CYS A 167 2.18 -18.65 2.56
C CYS A 167 2.49 -18.26 1.12
N VAL A 168 2.02 -17.07 0.73
CA VAL A 168 2.56 -16.28 -0.37
C VAL A 168 3.11 -14.97 0.21
N HIS A 169 4.20 -14.45 -0.36
CA HIS A 169 4.92 -13.30 0.21
C HIS A 169 5.64 -12.51 -0.90
N PRO A 170 5.74 -11.17 -0.80
CA PRO A 170 6.35 -10.34 -1.83
C PRO A 170 7.81 -10.65 -2.14
N TYR A 171 8.59 -11.05 -1.13
CA TYR A 171 9.98 -11.49 -1.32
C TYR A 171 10.12 -12.91 -1.89
N HIS A 172 9.05 -13.71 -1.91
CA HIS A 172 9.06 -15.08 -2.40
C HIS A 172 8.13 -15.28 -3.60
N PHE A 173 7.79 -14.19 -4.31
CA PHE A 173 6.76 -14.20 -5.34
C PHE A 173 7.02 -15.21 -6.48
N SER A 174 8.30 -15.42 -6.83
CA SER A 174 8.72 -16.38 -7.85
C SER A 174 8.66 -17.84 -7.41
N ALA A 175 8.71 -18.10 -6.10
CA ALA A 175 8.54 -19.43 -5.53
C ALA A 175 7.06 -19.86 -5.45
N GLY A 176 6.13 -18.93 -5.62
CA GLY A 176 4.71 -19.18 -5.45
C GLY A 176 4.37 -19.38 -3.97
N ARG A 177 3.82 -20.56 -3.64
CA ARG A 177 3.47 -20.93 -2.27
C ARG A 177 4.66 -21.62 -1.59
N PHE A 178 4.97 -21.22 -0.36
CA PHE A 178 6.06 -21.79 0.43
C PHE A 178 5.60 -22.06 1.87
N VAL A 179 6.39 -22.82 2.63
CA VAL A 179 6.15 -23.06 4.06
C VAL A 179 6.84 -21.96 4.86
N GLU A 180 6.08 -21.18 5.62
CA GLU A 180 6.65 -20.16 6.50
C GLU A 180 7.23 -20.81 7.76
N THR A 181 8.49 -20.47 8.06
CA THR A 181 9.24 -21.03 9.20
C THR A 181 9.41 -20.04 10.35
N ASN A 182 9.19 -18.75 10.08
CA ASN A 182 9.28 -17.70 11.07
C ASN A 182 7.92 -17.42 11.71
N TRP A 183 7.92 -17.22 13.02
CA TRP A 183 6.71 -16.79 13.71
C TRP A 183 6.42 -15.31 13.39
N PRO A 184 5.21 -14.94 12.98
CA PRO A 184 4.90 -13.57 12.59
C PRO A 184 4.84 -12.64 13.80
N TRP A 185 5.03 -11.35 13.56
CA TRP A 185 4.84 -10.31 14.60
C TRP A 185 3.36 -10.17 14.99
N GLY A 186 2.47 -10.49 14.06
CA GLY A 186 1.03 -10.55 14.27
C GLY A 186 0.31 -11.00 13.01
N ILE A 187 -0.98 -11.28 13.13
CA ILE A 187 -1.86 -11.69 12.03
C ILE A 187 -3.17 -10.91 12.08
N ALA A 188 -3.85 -10.82 10.93
CA ALA A 188 -5.18 -10.25 10.82
C ALA A 188 -6.18 -11.33 10.43
N ILE A 189 -7.05 -11.72 11.36
CA ILE A 189 -8.14 -12.66 11.08
C ILE A 189 -9.29 -11.89 10.45
N ILE A 190 -9.60 -12.22 9.20
CA ILE A 190 -10.77 -11.68 8.48
C ILE A 190 -11.95 -12.58 8.83
N GLY A 191 -12.84 -12.10 9.68
CA GLY A 191 -14.03 -12.78 10.18
C GLY A 191 -15.20 -12.72 9.23
N GLU A 192 -16.40 -12.78 9.80
CA GLU A 192 -17.68 -12.70 9.11
C GLU A 192 -17.93 -11.34 8.43
N PRO A 193 -18.75 -11.30 7.36
CA PRO A 193 -19.18 -10.06 6.75
C PRO A 193 -19.85 -9.11 7.74
N LEU A 194 -19.63 -7.82 7.58
CA LEU A 194 -20.34 -6.79 8.34
C LEU A 194 -21.81 -6.77 7.95
N ALA A 195 -22.70 -6.66 8.94
CA ALA A 195 -24.14 -6.49 8.68
C ALA A 195 -24.45 -5.21 7.88
N SER A 196 -23.63 -4.17 8.06
CA SER A 196 -23.70 -2.92 7.31
C SER A 196 -22.27 -2.45 7.01
N PRO A 197 -21.67 -2.86 5.87
CA PRO A 197 -20.35 -2.38 5.50
C PRO A 197 -20.36 -0.87 5.26
N PRO A 198 -19.23 -0.16 5.47
CA PRO A 198 -19.16 1.27 5.20
C PRO A 198 -19.47 1.58 3.73
N GLY A 199 -20.28 2.61 3.49
CA GLY A 199 -20.56 3.07 2.13
C GLY A 199 -19.30 3.65 1.46
N ARG A 200 -19.12 3.37 0.16
CA ARG A 200 -17.94 3.83 -0.59
C ARG A 200 -17.77 5.35 -0.57
N ASP A 201 -18.86 6.12 -0.68
CA ASP A 201 -18.80 7.59 -0.62
C ASP A 201 -18.31 8.09 0.75
N ALA A 202 -18.74 7.44 1.82
CA ALA A 202 -18.30 7.77 3.18
C ALA A 202 -16.82 7.44 3.39
N LEU A 203 -16.36 6.27 2.90
CA LEU A 203 -14.95 5.89 2.91
C LEU A 203 -14.11 6.83 2.05
N PHE A 204 -14.61 7.23 0.88
CA PHE A 204 -13.94 8.19 0.01
C PHE A 204 -13.73 9.52 0.74
N ALA A 205 -14.79 10.12 1.27
CA ALA A 205 -14.69 11.37 2.03
C ALA A 205 -13.79 11.23 3.27
N ASP A 206 -13.83 10.09 3.97
CA ASP A 206 -12.95 9.85 5.12
C ASP A 206 -11.48 9.72 4.74
N SER A 207 -11.17 9.04 3.63
CA SER A 207 -9.81 8.94 3.12
C SER A 207 -9.22 10.31 2.78
N LEU A 208 -10.04 11.20 2.19
CA LEU A 208 -9.65 12.57 1.86
C LEU A 208 -9.45 13.43 3.12
N ARG A 209 -10.29 13.30 4.14
CA ARG A 209 -10.09 13.95 5.45
C ARG A 209 -8.78 13.51 6.08
N CYS A 210 -8.51 12.21 6.08
CA CYS A 210 -7.28 11.65 6.62
C CYS A 210 -6.05 12.14 5.84
N ALA A 211 -6.13 12.28 4.51
CA ALA A 211 -5.06 12.84 3.70
C ALA A 211 -4.70 14.27 4.13
N VAL A 212 -5.70 15.12 4.36
CA VAL A 212 -5.50 16.49 4.85
C VAL A 212 -4.90 16.50 6.26
N GLU A 213 -5.49 15.74 7.19
CA GLU A 213 -5.02 15.62 8.57
C GLU A 213 -3.55 15.20 8.63
N MET A 214 -3.19 14.18 7.87
CA MET A 214 -1.82 13.67 7.80
C MET A 214 -0.85 14.66 7.19
N PHE A 215 -1.26 15.41 6.15
CA PHE A 215 -0.44 16.43 5.54
C PHE A 215 -0.13 17.59 6.51
N GLU A 216 -1.09 17.91 7.39
CA GLU A 216 -0.97 18.96 8.41
C GLU A 216 -0.33 18.47 9.72
N THR A 217 -0.21 17.17 9.91
CA THR A 217 0.45 16.58 11.08
C THR A 217 1.96 16.78 10.93
N ASN A 218 2.58 17.49 11.88
CA ASN A 218 4.02 17.73 11.83
C ASN A 218 4.83 16.46 12.16
N LYS A 219 4.44 15.72 13.20
CA LYS A 219 5.23 14.60 13.73
C LYS A 219 4.39 13.66 14.61
N ILE A 220 4.65 12.36 14.54
CA ILE A 220 4.15 11.33 15.46
C ILE A 220 5.32 10.49 15.95
N GLY A 221 5.58 10.52 17.27
CA GLY A 221 6.75 9.85 17.83
C GLY A 221 8.04 10.35 17.15
N ALA A 222 8.81 9.42 16.58
CA ALA A 222 10.05 9.70 15.84
C ALA A 222 9.85 9.91 14.32
N TYR A 223 8.61 10.06 13.86
CA TYR A 223 8.26 10.18 12.44
C TYR A 223 7.77 11.59 12.16
N PHE A 224 8.50 12.34 11.33
CA PHE A 224 7.94 13.53 10.69
C PHE A 224 6.85 13.10 9.71
N CYS A 225 5.78 13.87 9.62
CA CYS A 225 4.64 13.56 8.75
C CYS A 225 4.35 14.72 7.79
N GLY A 226 3.65 14.41 6.70
CA GLY A 226 3.06 15.42 5.83
C GLY A 226 4.06 16.46 5.33
N ARG A 227 3.69 17.73 5.42
CA ARG A 227 4.53 18.88 5.06
C ARG A 227 5.91 18.85 5.73
N THR A 228 5.96 18.61 7.04
CA THR A 228 7.22 18.62 7.78
C THR A 228 8.15 17.50 7.31
N ALA A 229 7.63 16.33 6.94
CA ALA A 229 8.46 15.26 6.39
C ALA A 229 9.15 15.66 5.09
N TRP A 230 8.50 16.49 4.25
CA TRP A 230 9.09 16.94 2.98
C TRP A 230 10.22 17.93 3.25
N GLU A 231 9.93 18.91 4.11
CA GLU A 231 10.88 19.93 4.53
C GLU A 231 12.13 19.31 5.18
N GLN A 232 11.97 18.32 6.05
CA GLN A 232 13.09 17.63 6.69
C GLN A 232 13.90 16.79 5.70
N TRP A 233 13.26 16.12 4.75
CA TRP A 233 13.97 15.32 3.75
C TRP A 233 14.87 16.21 2.87
N ILE A 234 14.29 17.29 2.34
CA ILE A 234 14.97 18.26 1.50
C ILE A 234 16.11 18.94 2.28
N ALA A 235 15.85 19.34 3.53
CA ALA A 235 16.86 20.00 4.38
C ALA A 235 18.08 19.11 4.66
N VAL A 236 17.88 17.81 4.91
CA VAL A 236 19.00 16.88 5.14
C VAL A 236 19.79 16.64 3.86
N LEU A 237 19.12 16.48 2.71
CA LEU A 237 19.79 16.27 1.42
C LEU A 237 20.66 17.45 1.00
N THR A 238 20.25 18.67 1.33
CA THR A 238 20.94 19.93 0.97
C THR A 238 21.98 20.40 2.00
N ASN A 239 22.07 19.73 3.15
CA ASN A 239 22.99 20.11 4.22
C ASN A 239 24.36 19.40 4.10
N ASP A 240 25.21 19.87 3.19
CA ASP A 240 26.53 19.26 2.98
C ASP A 240 27.41 19.23 4.24
N ALA A 241 27.37 20.29 5.05
CA ALA A 241 28.17 20.38 6.28
C ALA A 241 27.71 19.37 7.35
N GLY A 242 26.40 19.11 7.44
CA GLY A 242 25.81 18.21 8.43
C GLY A 242 25.65 16.77 7.95
N PHE A 243 25.68 16.51 6.64
CA PHE A 243 25.30 15.21 6.09
C PHE A 243 26.16 14.06 6.61
N ALA A 244 27.48 14.25 6.73
CA ALA A 244 28.36 13.19 7.25
C ALA A 244 28.04 12.81 8.72
N SER A 245 27.63 13.79 9.53
CA SER A 245 27.23 13.56 10.93
C SER A 245 25.86 12.89 11.04
N PHE A 246 24.96 13.17 10.09
CA PHE A 246 23.66 12.52 9.97
C PHE A 246 23.83 11.07 9.48
N ALA A 247 24.50 10.89 8.35
CA ALA A 247 24.71 9.61 7.67
C ALA A 247 25.88 8.81 8.25
N LYS A 248 25.93 8.65 9.58
CA LYS A 248 26.99 7.87 10.28
C LYS A 248 27.14 6.47 9.69
N ASN A 249 26.02 5.87 9.28
CA ASN A 249 25.97 4.67 8.46
C ASN A 249 25.43 5.03 7.07
N LEU A 250 26.31 5.47 6.16
CA LEU A 250 25.92 5.88 4.81
C LEU A 250 25.07 4.83 4.09
N ARG A 251 25.44 3.53 4.18
CA ARG A 251 24.67 2.46 3.52
C ARG A 251 23.25 2.34 4.07
N GLY A 252 23.09 2.44 5.39
CA GLY A 252 21.77 2.43 6.03
C GLY A 252 20.94 3.66 5.66
N THR A 253 21.56 4.84 5.66
CA THR A 253 20.91 6.09 5.24
C THR A 253 20.45 6.04 3.78
N MET A 254 21.28 5.51 2.88
CA MET A 254 20.91 5.30 1.48
C MET A 254 19.77 4.29 1.32
N GLN A 255 19.80 3.19 2.09
CA GLN A 255 18.72 2.21 2.09
C GLN A 255 17.39 2.87 2.51
N GLY A 256 17.42 3.66 3.59
CA GLY A 256 16.30 4.44 4.05
C GLY A 256 15.75 5.35 2.97
N ASN A 257 16.61 6.23 2.43
CA ASN A 257 16.27 7.17 1.38
C ASN A 257 15.63 6.48 0.17
N PHE A 258 16.23 5.38 -0.30
CA PHE A 258 15.72 4.62 -1.43
C PHE A 258 14.31 4.09 -1.18
N TRP A 259 14.07 3.41 -0.05
CA TRP A 259 12.76 2.83 0.24
C TRP A 259 11.69 3.89 0.49
N ILE A 260 12.05 5.01 1.12
CA ILE A 260 11.15 6.15 1.31
C ILE A 260 10.75 6.74 -0.05
N TYR A 261 11.70 6.88 -0.97
CA TYR A 261 11.45 7.37 -2.33
C TYR A 261 10.58 6.44 -3.15
N ASP A 262 10.94 5.17 -3.21
CA ASP A 262 10.19 4.16 -3.95
C ASP A 262 8.75 4.03 -3.45
N SER A 263 8.57 4.05 -2.12
CA SER A 263 7.24 3.99 -1.50
C SER A 263 6.40 5.24 -1.77
N LEU A 264 7.01 6.43 -1.82
CA LEU A 264 6.30 7.65 -2.20
C LEU A 264 5.79 7.56 -3.64
N VAL A 265 6.64 7.09 -4.57
CA VAL A 265 6.24 6.87 -5.97
C VAL A 265 5.07 5.90 -6.08
N ASP A 266 5.13 4.76 -5.39
CA ASP A 266 4.04 3.77 -5.36
C ASP A 266 2.75 4.36 -4.78
N ALA A 267 2.84 5.06 -3.65
CA ALA A 267 1.68 5.69 -3.01
C ALA A 267 1.01 6.71 -3.94
N ARG A 268 1.79 7.55 -4.63
CA ARG A 268 1.26 8.56 -5.55
C ARG A 268 0.67 7.96 -6.83
N LYS A 269 1.25 6.88 -7.36
CA LYS A 269 0.63 6.10 -8.44
C LYS A 269 -0.73 5.52 -8.00
N ALA A 270 -0.81 4.99 -6.78
CA ALA A 270 -2.06 4.52 -6.22
C ALA A 270 -3.09 5.65 -6.02
N ALA A 271 -2.66 6.84 -5.60
CA ALA A 271 -3.53 8.01 -5.46
C ALA A 271 -4.13 8.44 -6.80
N VAL A 272 -3.32 8.46 -7.88
CA VAL A 272 -3.80 8.72 -9.25
C VAL A 272 -4.88 7.73 -9.65
N ALA A 273 -4.59 6.43 -9.56
CA ALA A 273 -5.54 5.39 -9.95
C ALA A 273 -6.84 5.44 -9.11
N TYR A 274 -6.71 5.68 -7.81
CA TYR A 274 -7.85 5.78 -6.89
C TYR A 274 -8.76 6.98 -7.20
N LEU A 275 -8.18 8.18 -7.36
CA LEU A 275 -8.95 9.39 -7.67
C LEU A 275 -9.57 9.32 -9.06
N GLU A 276 -8.87 8.74 -10.04
CA GLU A 276 -9.41 8.52 -11.39
C GLU A 276 -10.66 7.64 -11.34
N ASN A 277 -10.59 6.49 -10.66
CA ASN A 277 -11.72 5.57 -10.52
C ASN A 277 -12.93 6.21 -9.82
N HIS A 278 -12.72 7.08 -8.84
CA HIS A 278 -13.81 7.73 -8.09
C HIS A 278 -14.36 8.99 -8.74
N SER A 279 -13.58 9.67 -9.57
CA SER A 279 -13.94 10.99 -10.12
C SER A 279 -15.31 11.02 -10.81
N SER A 280 -15.69 9.95 -11.50
CA SER A 280 -16.95 9.86 -12.23
C SER A 280 -18.19 9.77 -11.32
N HIS A 281 -18.01 9.32 -10.08
CA HIS A 281 -19.07 9.16 -9.08
C HIS A 281 -19.29 10.40 -8.22
N VAL A 282 -18.33 11.32 -8.17
CA VAL A 282 -18.42 12.57 -7.41
C VAL A 282 -19.26 13.59 -8.18
N ALA A 283 -20.20 14.30 -7.54
CA ALA A 283 -20.98 15.34 -8.19
C ALA A 283 -20.20 16.66 -8.38
N GLN A 284 -20.67 17.55 -9.27
CA GLN A 284 -20.14 18.92 -9.32
C GLN A 284 -20.66 19.75 -8.13
N PRO A 285 -19.88 20.73 -7.61
CA PRO A 285 -18.56 21.18 -8.08
C PRO A 285 -17.37 20.35 -7.58
N ALA A 286 -17.57 19.49 -6.57
CA ALA A 286 -16.51 18.67 -5.95
C ALA A 286 -15.69 17.87 -6.98
N ARG A 287 -16.32 17.35 -8.03
CA ARG A 287 -15.65 16.63 -9.13
C ARG A 287 -14.55 17.45 -9.77
N GLY A 288 -14.75 18.75 -9.99
CA GLY A 288 -13.73 19.63 -10.56
C GLY A 288 -12.46 19.66 -9.70
N HIS A 289 -12.62 19.73 -8.38
CA HIS A 289 -11.50 19.68 -7.45
C HIS A 289 -10.84 18.30 -7.38
N VAL A 290 -11.59 17.20 -7.47
CA VAL A 290 -11.02 15.85 -7.59
C VAL A 290 -10.12 15.74 -8.83
N LEU A 291 -10.59 16.24 -9.99
CA LEU A 291 -9.81 16.21 -11.23
C LEU A 291 -8.55 17.06 -11.15
N ASN A 292 -8.59 18.20 -10.46
CA ASN A 292 -7.41 19.02 -10.23
C ASN A 292 -6.39 18.34 -9.29
N ALA A 293 -6.86 17.67 -8.23
CA ALA A 293 -6.00 16.88 -7.35
C ALA A 293 -5.36 15.70 -8.10
N LEU A 294 -6.14 15.00 -8.93
CA LEU A 294 -5.66 13.95 -9.81
C LEU A 294 -4.55 14.46 -10.75
N ALA A 295 -4.76 15.59 -11.42
CA ALA A 295 -3.77 16.18 -12.32
C ALA A 295 -2.47 16.58 -11.58
N ALA A 296 -2.60 17.08 -10.35
CA ALA A 296 -1.44 17.40 -9.51
C ALA A 296 -0.64 16.12 -9.15
N TYR A 297 -1.31 15.05 -8.72
CA TYR A 297 -0.62 13.78 -8.44
C TYR A 297 -0.04 13.12 -9.68
N GLN A 298 -0.69 13.21 -10.85
CA GLN A 298 -0.12 12.74 -12.12
C GLN A 298 1.19 13.45 -12.45
N ARG A 299 1.22 14.78 -12.25
CA ARG A 299 2.44 15.58 -12.43
C ARG A 299 3.51 15.20 -11.42
N GLU A 300 3.14 15.00 -10.16
CA GLU A 300 4.05 14.56 -9.10
C GLU A 300 4.72 13.23 -9.47
N VAL A 301 3.92 12.24 -9.88
CA VAL A 301 4.44 10.93 -10.35
C VAL A 301 5.39 11.12 -11.53
N ALA A 302 5.04 11.96 -12.50
CA ALA A 302 5.91 12.21 -13.65
C ALA A 302 7.25 12.82 -13.24
N ILE A 303 7.26 13.79 -12.31
CA ILE A 303 8.47 14.38 -11.74
C ILE A 303 9.30 13.31 -11.03
N LEU A 304 8.69 12.56 -10.10
CA LEU A 304 9.40 11.57 -9.29
C LEU A 304 9.97 10.41 -10.14
N THR A 305 9.32 10.04 -11.23
CA THR A 305 9.75 8.89 -12.05
C THR A 305 10.67 9.27 -13.21
N ASN A 306 10.45 10.41 -13.85
CA ASN A 306 11.21 10.79 -15.04
C ASN A 306 12.41 11.69 -14.71
N GLU A 307 12.35 12.46 -13.63
CA GLU A 307 13.40 13.44 -13.28
C GLU A 307 14.35 12.92 -12.18
N CYS A 308 14.05 11.79 -11.53
CA CYS A 308 14.91 11.13 -10.56
C CYS A 308 15.21 9.67 -10.93
N PRO A 309 16.08 9.44 -11.92
CA PRO A 309 16.54 8.09 -12.22
C PRO A 309 17.29 7.48 -11.02
N ALA A 310 17.46 6.16 -11.04
CA ALA A 310 18.04 5.39 -9.94
C ALA A 310 19.47 5.83 -9.57
N GLU A 311 20.17 6.53 -10.46
CA GLU A 311 21.49 7.11 -10.22
C GLU A 311 21.47 8.32 -9.26
N ILE A 312 20.31 8.96 -9.07
CA ILE A 312 20.14 10.16 -8.22
C ILE A 312 19.76 9.78 -6.79
N ALA A 313 18.87 8.79 -6.65
CA ALA A 313 18.48 8.17 -5.37
C ALA A 313 18.88 6.67 -5.34
N PRO A 314 20.18 6.32 -5.37
CA PRO A 314 20.61 4.95 -5.59
C PRO A 314 20.38 4.05 -4.37
N PRO A 315 19.90 2.81 -4.58
CA PRO A 315 19.92 1.82 -3.52
C PRO A 315 21.38 1.41 -3.21
N PRO A 316 21.69 1.06 -1.96
CA PRO A 316 23.07 0.83 -1.52
C PRO A 316 23.75 -0.40 -2.15
N TRP A 317 22.98 -1.33 -2.73
CA TRP A 317 23.51 -2.50 -3.45
C TRP A 317 23.93 -2.19 -4.89
N LYS A 318 23.62 -1.00 -5.41
CA LYS A 318 24.11 -0.54 -6.73
C LYS A 318 25.47 0.15 -6.66
N LEU A 319 25.88 0.62 -5.48
CA LEU A 319 27.21 1.22 -5.30
C LEU A 319 28.31 0.16 -5.37
N LYS A 320 29.30 0.39 -6.23
CA LYS A 320 30.56 -0.38 -6.24
C LYS A 320 31.42 0.00 -5.03
N LYS A 321 32.40 -0.85 -4.72
CA LYS A 321 33.37 -0.58 -3.66
C LYS A 321 34.09 0.74 -3.94
N GLY A 322 33.95 1.70 -3.02
CA GLY A 322 34.59 3.02 -3.10
C GLY A 322 33.72 4.12 -3.73
N GLU A 323 32.56 3.77 -4.33
CA GLU A 323 31.58 4.76 -4.77
C GLU A 323 30.82 5.34 -3.56
N GLN A 324 30.43 6.61 -3.66
CA GLN A 324 29.69 7.33 -2.64
C GLN A 324 28.48 8.00 -3.26
N TRP A 325 27.44 8.20 -2.45
CA TRP A 325 26.33 9.07 -2.79
C TRP A 325 26.78 10.53 -2.65
N THR A 326 26.96 11.21 -3.77
CA THR A 326 27.63 12.51 -3.84
C THR A 326 26.71 13.66 -3.40
N ALA A 327 27.31 14.81 -3.08
CA ALA A 327 26.56 16.05 -2.81
C ALA A 327 25.69 16.45 -3.99
N GLU A 328 26.24 16.37 -5.20
CA GLU A 328 25.51 16.64 -6.43
C GLU A 328 24.27 15.76 -6.57
N GLN A 329 24.40 14.44 -6.39
CA GLN A 329 23.26 13.51 -6.42
C GLN A 329 22.20 13.87 -5.39
N ARG A 330 22.59 14.18 -4.14
CA ARG A 330 21.65 14.59 -3.09
C ARG A 330 20.94 15.90 -3.42
N HIS A 331 21.67 16.89 -3.93
CA HIS A 331 21.10 18.18 -4.31
C HIS A 331 20.15 18.04 -5.50
N THR A 332 20.47 17.20 -6.48
CA THR A 332 19.55 16.90 -7.57
C THR A 332 18.30 16.19 -7.05
N GLN A 333 18.43 15.22 -6.14
CA GLN A 333 17.26 14.59 -5.52
C GLN A 333 16.41 15.64 -4.77
N ALA A 334 17.03 16.53 -4.00
CA ALA A 334 16.33 17.59 -3.29
C ALA A 334 15.54 18.50 -4.22
N ALA A 335 16.12 18.92 -5.35
CA ALA A 335 15.44 19.74 -6.35
C ALA A 335 14.23 19.02 -6.98
N VAL A 336 14.33 17.70 -7.22
CA VAL A 336 13.17 16.91 -7.67
C VAL A 336 12.08 16.87 -6.60
N LEU A 337 12.46 16.67 -5.33
CA LEU A 337 11.52 16.63 -4.21
C LEU A 337 10.83 17.99 -4.00
N GLU A 338 11.53 19.12 -4.18
CA GLU A 338 10.93 20.45 -4.13
C GLU A 338 9.84 20.63 -5.19
N GLN A 339 10.10 20.20 -6.43
CA GLN A 339 9.11 20.25 -7.51
C GLN A 339 7.90 19.34 -7.24
N ALA A 340 8.14 18.12 -6.75
CA ALA A 340 7.09 17.18 -6.36
C ALA A 340 6.24 17.74 -5.20
N PHE A 341 6.88 18.38 -4.22
CA PHE A 341 6.20 18.95 -3.06
C PHE A 341 5.23 20.10 -3.41
N VAL A 342 5.52 20.87 -4.47
CA VAL A 342 4.56 21.85 -5.02
C VAL A 342 3.30 21.15 -5.53
N CYS A 343 3.46 20.00 -6.20
CA CYS A 343 2.34 19.20 -6.68
C CYS A 343 1.53 18.62 -5.52
N GLU A 344 2.20 18.04 -4.51
CA GLU A 344 1.56 17.54 -3.28
C GLU A 344 0.71 18.65 -2.61
N THR A 345 1.29 19.83 -2.42
CA THR A 345 0.58 20.96 -1.78
C THR A 345 -0.66 21.37 -2.59
N ASN A 346 -0.56 21.40 -3.92
CA ASN A 346 -1.68 21.71 -4.81
C ASN A 346 -2.77 20.62 -4.77
N ALA A 347 -2.37 19.35 -4.70
CA ALA A 347 -3.30 18.23 -4.59
C ALA A 347 -4.09 18.32 -3.28
N ILE A 348 -3.40 18.50 -2.15
CA ILE A 348 -4.03 18.64 -0.83
C ILE A 348 -4.93 19.88 -0.76
N ALA A 349 -4.55 21.00 -1.37
CA ALA A 349 -5.39 22.19 -1.43
C ALA A 349 -6.71 21.92 -2.17
N ASN A 350 -6.68 21.15 -3.27
CA ASN A 350 -7.89 20.75 -3.97
C ASN A 350 -8.71 19.73 -3.18
N ILE A 351 -8.07 18.77 -2.50
CA ILE A 351 -8.75 17.82 -1.61
C ILE A 351 -9.54 18.56 -0.51
N LYS A 352 -8.99 19.63 0.05
CA LYS A 352 -9.73 20.48 1.01
C LYS A 352 -10.98 21.11 0.40
N GLN A 353 -10.93 21.52 -0.88
CA GLN A 353 -12.11 22.04 -1.57
C GLN A 353 -13.14 20.94 -1.84
N VAL A 354 -12.71 19.74 -2.25
CA VAL A 354 -13.59 18.56 -2.38
C VAL A 354 -14.37 18.35 -1.08
N LEU A 355 -13.70 18.36 0.07
CA LEU A 355 -14.33 18.18 1.38
C LEU A 355 -15.27 19.31 1.80
N THR A 356 -15.14 20.50 1.20
CA THR A 356 -16.07 21.62 1.42
C THR A 356 -17.33 21.47 0.58
N ASP A 357 -17.22 20.82 -0.58
CA ASP A 357 -18.27 20.67 -1.58
C ASP A 357 -19.03 19.32 -1.52
N LEU A 358 -18.56 18.38 -0.68
CA LEU A 358 -19.24 17.13 -0.32
C LEU A 358 -20.16 17.35 0.87
#